data_AF-A0A1J3I5K3-F1
#
_entry.id   AF-A0A1J3I5K3-F1
#
_cell.length_a   1.000
_cell.length_b   1.000
_cell.length_c   1.000
_cell.angle_alpha   90.00
_cell.angle_beta   90.00
_cell.angle_gamma   90.00
#
_symmetry.space_group_name_H-M   'P 1'
#
loop_
_entity.id
_entity.type
_entity.pdbx_description
1 polymer ?
#
loop_
_entity_poly.entity_id
_entity_poly.type
_entity_poly.pdbx_seq_one_letter_code
_entity_poly.pdbx_strand_id
1 'polypeptide(L)'
;SMRDDKLYVPVGFVMSNRLRETNCKIVLLNGMGRSWNLTLYNDKSGTYLRHGWSSFCSANGIKEGRSTFKLVRKSGTPVIRLCHAVYKPCRAESSSSDSSCFVGSV
;
A
#
# COMPACT_ATOMS: atom_id res chain seq x y z
N SER A 1 -7.98 -8.05 1.74
CA SER A 1 -9.32 -8.58 1.44
C SER A 1 -10.01 -7.60 0.51
N MET A 2 -10.18 -7.97 -0.76
CA MET A 2 -10.97 -7.19 -1.74
C MET A 2 -12.38 -6.87 -1.25
N ARG A 3 -12.97 -7.72 -0.40
CA ARG A 3 -14.32 -7.53 0.13
C ARG A 3 -14.45 -6.32 1.04
N ASP A 4 -13.38 -5.95 1.74
CA ASP A 4 -13.41 -4.87 2.73
C ASP A 4 -12.91 -3.53 2.18
N ASP A 5 -12.41 -3.54 0.93
CA ASP A 5 -11.71 -2.41 0.30
C ASP A 5 -10.48 -1.96 1.13
N LYS A 6 -9.82 -2.90 1.82
CA LYS A 6 -8.69 -2.61 2.72
C LYS A 6 -7.37 -3.16 2.21
N LEU A 7 -6.37 -2.27 2.15
CA LEU A 7 -4.95 -2.62 2.05
C LEU A 7 -4.29 -2.42 3.42
N TYR A 8 -3.89 -3.49 4.08
CA TYR A 8 -3.18 -3.40 5.36
C TYR A 8 -1.75 -2.88 5.15
N VAL A 9 -1.35 -1.95 6.00
CA VAL A 9 -0.04 -1.32 5.98
C VAL A 9 0.73 -1.74 7.25
N PRO A 10 1.94 -2.30 7.14
CA PRO A 10 2.71 -2.71 8.31
C PRO A 10 2.99 -1.53 9.24
N VAL A 11 2.79 -1.76 10.55
CA VAL A 11 3.03 -0.74 11.58
C VAL A 11 4.47 -0.20 11.51
N GLY A 12 5.46 -1.05 11.26
CA GLY A 12 6.85 -0.63 11.09
C GLY A 12 7.04 0.40 9.97
N PHE A 13 6.37 0.21 8.82
CA PHE A 13 6.40 1.16 7.70
C PHE A 13 5.76 2.50 8.10
N VAL A 14 4.60 2.46 8.77
CA VAL A 14 3.89 3.67 9.25
C VAL A 14 4.76 4.46 10.22
N MET A 15 5.42 3.76 11.16
CA MET A 15 6.26 4.35 12.20
C MET A 15 7.53 4.97 11.61
N SER A 16 8.27 4.23 10.78
CA SER A 16 9.49 4.71 10.13
C SER A 16 9.23 5.91 9.22
N ASN A 17 8.07 5.93 8.56
CA ASN A 17 7.69 7.00 7.65
C ASN A 17 6.86 8.12 8.29
N ARG A 18 6.61 8.08 9.61
CA ARG A 18 5.84 9.09 10.36
C ARG A 18 4.43 9.36 9.79
N LEU A 19 3.76 8.32 9.26
CA LEU A 19 2.40 8.40 8.72
C LEU A 19 1.34 8.27 9.85
N ARG A 20 1.39 9.14 10.86
CA ARG A 20 0.62 8.97 12.11
C ARG A 20 -0.63 9.83 12.23
N GLU A 21 -0.91 10.69 11.25
CA GLU A 21 -2.11 11.51 11.26
C GLU A 21 -3.36 10.64 11.07
N THR A 22 -4.37 10.87 11.91
CA THR A 22 -5.67 10.21 11.78
C THR A 22 -6.33 10.65 10.47
N ASN A 23 -6.83 9.68 9.69
CA ASN A 23 -7.49 9.91 8.39
C ASN A 23 -6.59 10.65 7.35
N CYS A 24 -5.29 10.35 7.35
CA CYS A 24 -4.35 10.93 6.38
C CYS A 24 -4.72 10.51 4.94
N LYS A 25 -4.85 11.48 4.03
CA LYS A 25 -5.03 11.20 2.60
C LYS A 25 -3.72 10.71 1.99
N ILE A 26 -3.78 9.60 1.26
CA ILE A 26 -2.63 9.00 0.56
C ILE A 26 -2.99 8.82 -0.92
N VAL A 27 -2.03 9.09 -1.81
CA VAL A 27 -2.16 8.79 -3.23
C VAL A 27 -1.47 7.46 -3.52
N LEU A 28 -2.20 6.49 -4.07
CA LEU A 28 -1.63 5.31 -4.70
C LEU A 28 -1.35 5.59 -6.18
N LEU A 29 -0.13 5.32 -6.62
CA LEU A 29 0.33 5.50 -8.01
C LEU A 29 0.67 4.14 -8.61
N ASN A 30 0.19 3.84 -9.82
CA ASN A 30 0.61 2.63 -10.53
C ASN A 30 1.83 2.89 -11.45
N GLY A 31 2.33 1.81 -12.08
CA GLY A 31 3.46 1.91 -13.02
C GLY A 31 3.19 2.74 -14.28
N MET A 32 1.91 2.97 -14.61
CA MET A 32 1.48 3.79 -15.75
C MET A 32 1.25 5.27 -15.37
N GLY A 33 1.53 5.67 -14.13
CA GLY A 33 1.30 7.03 -13.65
C GLY A 33 -0.15 7.38 -13.31
N ARG A 34 -1.08 6.40 -13.34
CA ARG A 34 -2.46 6.60 -12.87
C ARG A 34 -2.50 6.63 -11.35
N SER A 35 -3.38 7.46 -10.80
CA SER A 35 -3.45 7.73 -9.36
C SER A 35 -4.83 7.47 -8.75
N TRP A 36 -4.84 7.00 -7.52
CA TRP A 36 -6.04 6.79 -6.69
C TRP A 36 -5.85 7.47 -5.34
N ASN A 37 -6.86 8.22 -4.89
CA ASN A 37 -6.88 8.83 -3.56
C ASN A 37 -7.48 7.85 -2.55
N LEU A 38 -6.74 7.51 -1.51
CA LEU A 38 -7.15 6.64 -0.42
C LEU A 38 -7.00 7.37 0.91
N THR A 39 -7.63 6.85 1.94
CA THR A 39 -7.49 7.34 3.31
C THR A 39 -6.83 6.28 4.19
N LEU A 40 -5.84 6.69 4.97
CA LEU A 40 -5.18 5.86 5.97
C LEU A 40 -5.98 5.89 7.27
N TYR A 41 -6.43 4.72 7.71
CA TYR A 41 -7.12 4.51 8.97
C TYR A 41 -6.21 3.77 9.94
N ASN A 42 -6.37 4.09 11.22
CA ASN A 42 -5.75 3.37 12.32
C ASN A 42 -6.82 3.10 13.38
N ASP A 43 -7.13 1.83 13.60
CA ASP A 43 -8.10 1.39 14.59
C ASP A 43 -7.66 0.07 15.26
N LYS A 44 -8.55 -0.55 16.05
CA LYS A 44 -8.26 -1.81 16.77
C LYS A 44 -7.91 -2.99 15.85
N SER A 45 -8.30 -2.94 14.57
CA SER A 45 -7.96 -3.94 13.54
C SER A 45 -6.61 -3.69 12.87
N GLY A 46 -5.93 -2.58 13.18
CA GLY A 46 -4.63 -2.21 12.67
C GLY A 46 -4.66 -0.97 11.78
N THR A 47 -3.60 -0.80 10.99
CA THR A 47 -3.45 0.33 10.05
C THR A 47 -3.69 -0.12 8.62
N TYR A 48 -4.56 0.57 7.89
CA TYR A 48 -4.94 0.19 6.53
C TYR A 48 -5.38 1.38 5.68
N LEU A 49 -5.26 1.23 4.36
CA LEU A 49 -5.78 2.15 3.35
C LEU A 49 -7.15 1.68 2.86
N ARG A 50 -8.09 2.63 2.66
CA ARG A 50 -9.46 2.37 2.19
C ARG A 50 -9.96 3.47 1.24
N HIS A 51 -11.12 3.23 0.63
CA HIS A 51 -11.86 4.12 -0.29
C HIS A 51 -11.20 4.25 -1.66
N GLY A 52 -10.67 3.14 -2.18
CA GLY A 52 -10.00 3.13 -3.48
C GLY A 52 -9.06 1.95 -3.72
N TRP A 53 -8.94 1.02 -2.77
CA TRP A 53 -8.06 -0.14 -2.92
C TRP A 53 -8.59 -1.14 -3.96
N SER A 54 -9.88 -1.48 -3.88
CA SER A 54 -10.56 -2.38 -4.82
C SER A 54 -10.55 -1.87 -6.25
N SER A 55 -10.78 -0.56 -6.46
CA SER A 55 -10.72 0.07 -7.78
C SER A 55 -9.28 0.12 -8.30
N PHE A 56 -8.30 0.40 -7.43
CA PHE A 56 -6.88 0.28 -7.75
C PHE A 56 -6.53 -1.14 -8.21
N CYS A 57 -6.91 -2.17 -7.46
CA CYS A 57 -6.66 -3.57 -7.82
C CYS A 57 -7.31 -3.94 -9.15
N SER A 58 -8.57 -3.56 -9.36
CA SER A 58 -9.33 -3.86 -10.56
C SER A 58 -8.69 -3.25 -11.81
N ALA A 59 -8.28 -1.97 -11.73
CA ALA A 59 -7.64 -1.27 -12.84
C ALA A 59 -6.22 -1.77 -13.15
N ASN A 60 -5.55 -2.41 -12.19
CA ASN A 60 -4.20 -2.96 -12.36
C ASN A 60 -4.20 -4.49 -12.54
N GLY A 61 -5.37 -5.13 -12.67
CA GLY A 61 -5.48 -6.59 -12.86
C GLY A 61 -5.01 -7.42 -11.66
N ILE A 62 -4.95 -6.84 -10.45
CA ILE A 62 -4.49 -7.51 -9.24
C ILE A 62 -5.66 -8.28 -8.64
N LYS A 63 -5.66 -9.61 -8.82
CA LYS A 63 -6.75 -10.49 -8.35
C LYS A 63 -6.39 -11.27 -7.09
N GLU A 64 -5.12 -11.61 -6.92
CA GLU A 64 -4.60 -12.39 -5.81
C GLU A 64 -3.09 -12.16 -5.64
N GLY A 65 -2.55 -12.64 -4.52
CA GLY A 65 -1.11 -12.62 -4.25
C GLY A 65 -0.63 -11.35 -3.55
N ARG A 66 0.67 -11.10 -3.67
CA ARG A 66 1.38 -10.03 -2.97
C ARG A 66 1.96 -9.03 -3.96
N SER A 67 1.89 -7.75 -3.62
CA SER A 67 2.45 -6.65 -4.42
C SER A 67 3.32 -5.75 -3.55
N THR A 68 4.41 -5.23 -4.12
CA THR A 68 5.34 -4.37 -3.40
C THR A 68 5.03 -2.91 -3.69
N PHE A 69 4.94 -2.13 -2.61
CA PHE A 69 4.64 -0.70 -2.62
C PHE A 69 5.82 0.08 -2.05
N LYS A 70 6.09 1.26 -2.60
CA LYS A 70 7.16 2.15 -2.16
C LYS A 70 6.65 3.57 -1.90
N LEU A 71 6.99 4.16 -0.76
CA LEU A 71 6.77 5.58 -0.50
C LEU A 71 7.74 6.40 -1.37
N VAL A 72 7.20 7.17 -2.31
CA VAL A 72 7.99 8.00 -3.23
C VAL A 72 7.89 9.49 -2.91
N ARG A 73 6.90 9.90 -2.11
CA ARG A 73 6.79 11.25 -1.58
C ARG A 73 6.23 11.22 -0.16
N LYS A 74 6.90 11.93 0.76
CA LYS A 74 6.51 12.02 2.17
C LYS A 74 5.90 13.38 2.56
N SER A 75 6.34 14.47 1.95
CA SER A 75 5.82 15.81 2.23
C SER A 75 4.49 16.08 1.53
N GLY A 76 3.65 16.92 2.15
CA GLY A 76 2.29 17.17 1.67
C GLY A 76 1.44 15.90 1.71
N THR A 77 0.65 15.65 0.66
CA THR A 77 -0.07 14.37 0.51
C THR A 77 0.90 13.25 0.13
N PRO A 78 1.11 12.23 0.99
CA PRO A 78 2.02 11.13 0.70
C PRO A 78 1.65 10.37 -0.56
N VAL A 79 2.67 9.92 -1.31
CA VAL A 79 2.49 9.12 -2.53
C VAL A 79 3.18 7.79 -2.36
N ILE A 80 2.42 6.72 -2.53
CA ILE A 80 2.88 5.34 -2.48
C ILE A 80 2.72 4.74 -3.89
N ARG A 81 3.81 4.25 -4.46
CA ARG A 81 3.85 3.68 -5.81
C ARG A 81 3.89 2.16 -5.79
N LEU A 82 3.07 1.51 -6.62
CA LEU A 82 3.19 0.10 -6.94
C LEU A 82 4.46 -0.14 -7.75
N CYS A 83 5.37 -0.94 -7.22
CA CYS A 83 6.64 -1.28 -7.87
C CYS A 83 6.56 -2.59 -8.66
N HIS A 84 5.93 -3.61 -8.07
CA HIS A 84 5.74 -4.92 -8.70
C HIS A 84 4.32 -5.40 -8.43
N ALA A 85 3.55 -5.62 -9.51
CA ALA A 85 2.25 -6.26 -9.46
C ALA A 85 2.45 -7.78 -9.48
N VAL A 86 2.08 -8.45 -8.39
CA VAL A 86 2.03 -9.91 -8.25
C VAL A 86 3.41 -10.61 -8.20
N TYR A 87 3.83 -10.97 -6.99
CA TYR A 87 4.87 -11.98 -6.75
C TYR A 87 4.21 -13.34 -6.46
N LYS A 88 4.46 -14.36 -7.29
CA LYS A 88 4.26 -15.77 -6.94
C LYS A 88 5.60 -16.28 -6.40
N PRO A 89 5.73 -16.62 -5.10
CA PRO A 89 7.04 -16.97 -4.56
C PRO A 89 7.45 -18.38 -5.01
N CYS A 90 8.49 -18.47 -5.85
CA CYS A 90 9.39 -19.61 -5.80
C CYS A 90 10.50 -19.26 -4.79
N ARG A 91 10.33 -19.75 -3.55
CA ARG A 91 11.23 -19.61 -2.40
C ARG A 91 11.23 -18.26 -1.67
N ALA A 92 11.45 -18.37 -0.36
CA ALA A 92 11.53 -17.28 0.59
C ALA A 92 12.74 -16.42 0.27
N GLU A 93 12.53 -15.14 -0.04
CA GLU A 93 13.61 -14.18 -0.18
C GLU A 93 13.43 -12.96 0.73
N SER A 94 14.60 -12.50 1.14
CA SER A 94 14.94 -11.65 2.26
C SER A 94 14.16 -10.35 2.32
N SER A 95 13.77 -9.95 3.53
CA SER A 95 13.25 -8.62 3.79
C SER A 95 14.23 -7.57 3.25
N SER A 96 13.82 -6.83 2.24
CA SER A 96 14.51 -5.58 1.92
C SER A 96 14.43 -4.69 3.17
N SER A 97 15.59 -4.25 3.69
CA SER A 97 15.69 -3.30 4.80
C SER A 97 15.25 -1.88 4.42
N ASP A 98 14.76 -1.67 3.20
CA ASP A 98 14.26 -0.38 2.73
C ASP A 98 12.96 -0.03 3.45
N SER A 99 13.06 0.79 4.49
CA SER A 99 11.90 1.27 5.27
C SER A 99 10.88 2.05 4.43
N SER A 100 11.22 2.44 3.20
CA SER A 100 10.28 3.06 2.26
C SER A 100 9.43 2.05 1.50
N CYS A 101 9.63 0.74 1.68
CA CYS A 101 8.86 -0.30 1.01
C CYS A 101 7.99 -1.12 1.97
N PHE A 102 6.86 -1.62 1.48
CA PHE A 102 6.09 -2.66 2.16
C PHE A 102 5.40 -3.59 1.16
N VAL A 103 5.07 -4.80 1.61
CA VAL A 103 4.32 -5.78 0.83
C VAL A 103 2.85 -5.72 1.24
N GLY A 104 1.99 -5.42 0.27
CA GLY A 104 0.54 -5.50 0.40
C GLY A 104 0.00 -6.80 -0.20
N SER A 105 -1.13 -7.26 0.31
CA SER A 105 -1.82 -8.46 -0.20
C SER A 105 -3.27 -8.11 -0.55
N VAL A 106 -3.79 -8.82 -1.56
CA VAL A 106 -5.20 -8.78 -1.95
C VAL A 106 -6.04 -9.70 -1.07
#